data_AF-A0A2N9W359-F1
#
_entry.id   AF-A0A2N9W359-F1
#
_cell.length_a   1.000
_cell.length_b   1.000
_cell.length_c   1.000
_cell.angle_alpha   90.00
_cell.angle_beta   90.00
_cell.angle_gamma   90.00
#
_symmetry.space_group_name_H-M   'P 1'
#
loop_
_entity.id
_entity.type
_entity.pdbx_description
1 polymer ?
#
loop_
_entity_poly.entity_id
_entity_poly.type
_entity_poly.pdbx_seq_one_letter_code
_entity_poly.pdbx_strand_id
1 'polypeptide(L)' 'MALRTISLSELDNFKMDENGDLHWKDGKVYVHKRISLRGYELALATIGATGALLAGVHPFLHSFGWV' A
#
# COMPACT_ATOMS: atom_id res chain seq x y z
N MET A 1 -9.07 27.23 0.05
CA MET A 1 -9.92 26.19 -0.54
C MET A 1 -10.43 25.29 0.59
N ALA A 2 -11.74 25.16 0.75
CA ALA A 2 -12.32 24.33 1.81
C ALA A 2 -12.26 22.85 1.41
N LEU A 3 -11.73 22.01 2.30
CA LEU A 3 -11.69 20.56 2.13
C LEU A 3 -13.13 20.05 2.26
N ARG A 4 -13.74 19.61 1.14
CA ARG A 4 -15.10 19.05 1.16
C ARG A 4 -14.98 17.55 1.38
N THR A 5 -15.56 17.05 2.48
CA THR A 5 -15.73 15.62 2.72
C THR A 5 -16.66 15.06 1.64
N ILE A 6 -16.14 14.14 0.84
CA ILE A 6 -16.91 13.38 -0.14
C ILE A 6 -17.76 12.34 0.60
N SER A 7 -19.04 12.25 0.23
CA SER A 7 -19.95 11.25 0.77
C SER A 7 -19.80 9.89 0.08
N LEU A 8 -20.19 8.79 0.75
CA LEU A 8 -20.07 7.43 0.19
C LEU A 8 -20.88 7.27 -1.11
N SER A 9 -22.04 7.93 -1.21
CA SER A 9 -22.88 7.94 -2.42
C SER A 9 -22.22 8.68 -3.59
N GLU A 10 -21.34 9.65 -3.30
CA GLU A 10 -20.57 10.33 -4.34
C GLU A 10 -19.38 9.48 -4.83
N LEU A 11 -18.95 8.48 -4.06
CA LEU A 11 -17.93 7.52 -4.50
C LEU A 11 -18.42 6.63 -5.64
N ASP A 12 -19.69 6.23 -5.64
CA ASP A 12 -20.28 5.38 -6.70
C ASP A 12 -20.29 6.07 -8.07
N ASN A 13 -20.10 7.39 -8.10
CA ASN A 13 -20.01 8.16 -9.34
C ASN A 13 -18.59 8.22 -9.91
N PHE A 14 -17.61 7.56 -9.28
CA PHE A 14 -16.28 7.40 -9.86
C PHE A 14 -16.29 6.28 -10.89
N LYS A 15 -15.96 6.63 -12.14
CA LYS A 15 -15.74 5.68 -13.21
C LYS A 15 -14.27 5.72 -13.61
N MET A 16 -13.67 4.55 -13.79
CA MET A 16 -12.36 4.44 -14.42
C MET A 16 -12.55 4.35 -15.94
N ASP A 17 -11.82 5.17 -16.67
CA ASP A 17 -11.68 5.05 -18.11
C ASP A 17 -10.72 3.90 -18.48
N GLU A 18 -10.75 3.43 -19.73
CA GLU A 18 -9.86 2.39 -20.28
C GLU A 18 -8.37 2.78 -20.16
N ASN A 19 -8.09 4.09 -20.10
CA ASN A 19 -6.75 4.63 -19.93
C ASN A 19 -6.28 4.70 -18.46
N GLY A 20 -7.11 4.25 -17.51
CA GLY A 20 -6.78 4.27 -16.07
C GLY A 20 -6.97 5.63 -15.39
N ASP A 21 -7.56 6.60 -16.09
CA ASP A 21 -7.94 7.89 -15.55
C ASP A 21 -9.25 7.78 -14.73
N LEU A 22 -9.30 8.51 -13.61
CA LEU A 22 -10.47 8.55 -12.75
C LEU A 22 -11.38 9.72 -13.15
N HIS A 23 -12.63 9.43 -13.50
CA HIS A 23 -13.62 10.44 -13.87
C HIS A 23 -14.71 10.50 -12.79
N TRP A 24 -15.10 11.71 -12.40
CA TRP A 24 -16.19 11.96 -11.46
C TRP A 24 -17.20 12.91 -12.10
N LYS A 25 -18.46 12.46 -12.23
CA LYS A 25 -19.55 13.24 -12.85
C LYS A 25 -19.12 13.93 -14.17
N ASP A 26 -18.50 13.14 -15.06
CA ASP A 26 -18.00 13.59 -16.38
C ASP A 26 -16.81 14.57 -16.35
N GLY A 27 -16.28 14.90 -15.18
CA GLY A 27 -15.05 15.66 -14.99
C GLY A 27 -13.83 14.77 -14.72
N LYS A 28 -12.70 15.04 -15.38
CA LYS A 28 -11.43 14.35 -15.12
C LYS A 28 -10.91 14.70 -13.73
N VAL A 29 -10.78 13.72 -12.85
CA VAL A 29 -10.26 13.91 -11.50
C VAL A 29 -8.78 13.60 -11.48
N TYR A 30 -7.98 14.63 -11.26
CA TYR A 30 -6.54 14.48 -11.05
C TYR A 30 -6.30 13.97 -9.62
N VAL A 31 -6.13 12.66 -9.49
CA VAL A 31 -5.74 12.04 -8.23
C VAL A 31 -4.28 12.42 -7.94
N HIS A 32 -4.07 13.38 -7.04
CA HIS A 32 -2.72 13.85 -6.69
C HIS A 32 -1.82 12.74 -6.13
N LYS A 33 -2.40 11.73 -5.48
CA LYS A 33 -1.66 10.63 -4.87
C LYS A 33 -2.50 9.36 -4.78
N ARG A 34 -2.11 8.31 -5.53
CA ARG A 34 -2.68 6.98 -5.40
C ARG A 34 -2.00 6.27 -4.23
N ILE A 35 -2.68 6.12 -3.10
CA ILE A 35 -2.17 5.27 -2.01
C ILE A 35 -2.43 3.82 -2.41
N SER A 36 -1.42 3.17 -2.98
CA SER A 36 -1.46 1.74 -3.26
C SER A 36 -1.03 0.97 -2.01
N LEU A 37 -1.82 -0.03 -1.60
CA LEU A 37 -1.45 -0.93 -0.50
C LEU A 37 -0.22 -1.77 -0.82
N ARG A 38 0.14 -1.91 -2.11
CA ARG A 38 1.25 -2.76 -2.56
C ARG A 38 2.59 -2.38 -1.94
N GLY A 39 2.84 -1.09 -1.69
CA GLY A 39 4.08 -0.64 -1.05
C GLY A 39 4.16 -1.07 0.42
N TYR A 40 3.04 -1.00 1.13
CA TYR A 40 2.94 -1.46 2.53
C TYR A 40 3.04 -2.98 2.61
N GLU A 41 2.37 -3.69 1.72
CA GLU A 41 2.42 -5.16 1.65
C GLU A 41 3.85 -5.66 1.38
N LEU A 42 4.55 -5.01 0.44
CA LEU A 42 5.96 -5.32 0.16
C LEU A 42 6.86 -5.04 1.37
N ALA A 43 6.64 -3.90 2.05
CA ALA A 43 7.40 -3.56 3.25
C ALA A 43 7.18 -4.57 4.38
N LEU A 44 5.92 -4.93 4.65
CA LEU A 44 5.57 -5.95 5.65
C LEU A 44 6.17 -7.31 5.29
N ALA A 45 6.04 -7.74 4.04
CA ALA A 45 6.59 -9.00 3.57
C ALA A 45 8.11 -9.03 3.74
N THR A 46 8.80 -7.92 3.45
CA THR A 46 10.26 -7.82 3.59
C THR A 46 10.69 -7.89 5.06
N ILE A 47 9.99 -7.18 5.95
CA ILE A 47 10.26 -7.22 7.39
C ILE A 47 10.01 -8.63 7.95
N GLY A 48 8.87 -9.24 7.59
CA GLY A 48 8.52 -10.60 8.01
C GLY A 48 9.54 -11.64 7.52
N ALA A 49 9.94 -11.56 6.25
CA ALA A 49 10.94 -12.46 5.67
C ALA A 49 12.31 -12.30 6.35
N THR A 50 12.75 -11.06 6.58
CA THR A 50 14.02 -10.78 7.27
C THR A 50 13.98 -11.29 8.72
N GLY A 51 12.89 -11.04 9.44
CA GLY A 51 12.71 -11.52 10.81
C GLY A 51 12.70 -13.04 10.91
N ALA A 52 12.01 -13.73 9.98
CA ALA A 52 12.01 -15.19 9.90
C ALA A 52 13.41 -15.75 9.59
N LEU A 53 14.17 -15.11 8.70
CA LEU A 53 15.53 -15.50 8.39
C LEU A 53 16.45 -15.32 9.59
N LEU A 54 16.38 -14.18 10.29
CA LEU A 54 17.14 -13.94 11.50
C LEU A 54 16.79 -14.94 12.61
N ALA A 55 15.51 -15.23 12.82
CA ALA A 55 15.05 -16.23 13.78
C ALA A 55 15.53 -17.65 13.43
N GLY A 56 15.60 -17.98 12.13
CA GLY A 56 16.12 -19.26 11.66
C GLY A 56 17.64 -19.39 11.79
N VAL A 57 18.39 -18.30 11.60
CA VAL A 57 19.86 -18.29 11.70
C VAL A 57 20.34 -18.15 13.16
N HIS A 58 19.56 -17.50 14.03
CA HIS A 58 19.86 -17.30 15.45
C HIS A 58 20.29 -18.59 16.21
N PRO A 59 19.57 -19.73 16.13
CA PRO A 59 19.99 -20.94 16.83
C PRO A 59 21.35 -21.45 16.35
N PHE A 60 21.68 -21.28 15.07
CA PHE A 60 22.99 -21.68 14.54
C PHE A 60 24.09 -20.72 15.02
N LEU A 61 23.88 -19.41 14.94
CA LEU A 61 24.83 -18.41 15.47
C LEU A 61 25.14 -18.61 16.95
N HIS A 62 24.11 -18.91 17.75
CA HIS A 62 24.25 -19.26 19.18
C HIS A 62 24.98 -20.60 19.36
N SER A 63 24.69 -21.62 18.54
CA SER A 63 25.41 -22.90 18.59
C SER A 63 26.89 -22.80 18.16
N PHE A 64 27.26 -21.84 17.31
CA PHE A 64 28.64 -21.57 16.90
C PHE A 64 29.39 -20.60 17.83
N GLY A 65 28.75 -20.12 18.92
CA GLY A 65 29.37 -19.23 19.92
C GLY A 65 29.71 -17.84 19.38
N TRP A 66 29.08 -17.41 18.29
CA TRP A 66 29.25 -16.08 17.71
C TRP A 66 28.34 -15.03 18.38
N VAL A 67 27.39 -15.47 19.23
CA VAL A 67 26.51 -14.65 20.09
C VAL A 67 26.31 -15.35 21.43
#